data_AF-A0A1M6KT53-F1
#
_entry.id   AF-A0A1M6KT53-F1
#
_cell.length_a   1.000
_cell.length_b   1.000
_cell.length_c   1.000
_cell.angle_alpha   90.00
_cell.angle_beta   90.00
_cell.angle_gamma   90.00
#
_symmetry.space_group_name_H-M   'P 1'
#
loop_
_entity.id
_entity.type
_entity.pdbx_description
1 polymer ?
#
loop_
_entity_poly.entity_id
_entity_poly.type
_entity_poly.pdbx_seq_one_letter_code
_entity_poly.pdbx_strand_id
1 'polypeptide(L)'
;MKRIKKIIVVLMLLLALYFVGFIPLEYNVSYEGIKYRNYNSDFSEKINIQLIGTRLNKLYKSDEFYGKIIIDGVEYSKIKIKPDKDNQEILTGFVQEIGEFETLGAIFTNSNLTEFCIQWFEVSDGEKFWSSVDGLIY
;
A
#
# COMPACT_ATOMS: atom_id res chain seq x y z
N MET A 1 7.06 -16.55 46.60
CA MET A 1 7.34 -15.18 46.07
C MET A 1 8.33 -15.11 44.90
N LYS A 2 9.54 -15.70 44.96
CA LYS A 2 10.54 -15.58 43.87
C LYS A 2 10.07 -16.11 42.49
N ARG A 3 9.28 -17.20 42.46
CA ARG A 3 8.71 -17.76 41.22
C ARG A 3 7.65 -16.85 40.58
N ILE A 4 6.77 -16.26 41.40
CA ILE A 4 5.74 -15.31 40.95
C ILE A 4 6.39 -14.05 40.34
N LYS A 5 7.45 -13.52 40.98
CA LYS A 5 8.20 -12.38 40.43
C LYS A 5 8.80 -12.68 39.03
N LYS A 6 9.33 -13.89 38.82
CA LYS A 6 9.84 -14.30 37.50
C LYS A 6 8.73 -14.36 36.44
N ILE A 7 7.57 -14.91 36.78
CA ILE A 7 6.42 -14.99 35.87
C ILE A 7 5.95 -13.59 35.46
N ILE A 8 5.86 -12.66 36.41
CA ILE A 8 5.46 -11.27 36.16
C ILE A 8 6.45 -10.57 35.22
N VAL A 9 7.76 -10.76 35.41
CA VAL A 9 8.80 -10.19 34.52
C VAL A 9 8.70 -10.74 33.11
N VAL A 10 8.48 -12.06 32.95
CA VAL A 10 8.29 -12.68 31.63
C VAL A 10 7.04 -12.15 30.93
N LEU A 11 5.93 -12.01 31.66
CA LEU A 11 4.70 -11.41 31.13
C LEU A 11 4.91 -9.97 30.67
N MET A 12 5.62 -9.14 31.45
CA MET A 12 5.95 -7.78 31.04
C MET A 12 6.82 -7.73 29.77
N LEU A 13 7.80 -8.63 29.65
CA LEU A 13 8.63 -8.76 28.45
C LEU A 13 7.82 -9.16 27.22
N LEU A 14 6.90 -10.12 27.36
CA LEU A 14 6.00 -10.54 26.28
C LEU A 14 5.06 -9.40 25.86
N LEU A 15 4.54 -8.64 26.83
CA LEU A 15 3.72 -7.46 26.55
C LEU A 15 4.53 -6.41 25.78
N ALA A 16 5.75 -6.10 26.23
CA ALA A 16 6.62 -5.13 25.56
C ALA A 16 6.95 -5.55 24.13
N LEU A 17 7.30 -6.83 23.91
CA LEU A 17 7.53 -7.40 22.58
C LEU A 17 6.29 -7.29 21.69
N TYR A 18 5.10 -7.53 22.25
CA TYR A 18 3.84 -7.36 21.54
C TYR A 18 3.65 -5.91 21.08
N PHE A 19 3.83 -4.93 21.96
CA PHE A 19 3.68 -3.52 21.58
C PHE A 19 4.70 -3.06 20.53
N VAL A 20 5.96 -3.51 20.62
CA VAL A 20 7.00 -3.19 19.63
C VAL A 20 6.66 -3.74 18.24
N GLY A 21 5.98 -4.89 18.17
CA GLY A 21 5.60 -5.52 16.90
C GLY A 21 4.36 -4.94 16.20
N PHE A 22 3.68 -3.95 16.78
CA PHE A 22 2.43 -3.35 16.25
C PHE A 22 2.40 -1.83 16.39
N ILE A 23 3.55 -1.15 16.29
CA ILE A 23 3.62 0.30 16.40
C ILE A 23 3.16 0.94 15.07
N PRO A 24 2.12 1.80 15.09
CA PRO A 24 1.82 2.66 13.95
C PRO A 24 2.92 3.71 13.80
N LEU A 25 3.53 3.77 12.62
CA LEU A 25 4.57 4.72 12.27
C LEU A 25 4.02 5.71 11.25
N GLU A 26 4.33 6.99 11.43
CA GLU A 26 4.12 7.98 10.37
C GLU A 26 4.94 7.58 9.15
N TYR A 27 4.30 7.63 7.99
CA TYR A 27 4.85 7.16 6.74
C TYR A 27 4.64 8.24 5.68
N ASN A 28 5.72 8.89 5.28
CA ASN A 28 5.75 9.90 4.23
C ASN A 28 6.96 9.62 3.35
N VAL A 29 6.73 8.88 2.27
CA VAL A 29 7.80 8.45 1.35
C VAL A 29 7.39 8.79 -0.07
N SER A 30 8.36 9.26 -0.85
CA SER A 30 8.21 9.52 -2.28
C SER A 30 9.10 8.55 -3.06
N TYR A 31 8.55 8.00 -4.12
CA TYR A 31 9.17 7.02 -5.00
C TYR A 31 9.23 7.59 -6.41
N GLU A 32 10.37 7.39 -7.07
CA GLU A 32 10.48 7.57 -8.51
C GLU A 32 10.16 6.23 -9.18
N GLY A 33 9.08 6.21 -9.95
CA GLY A 33 8.63 5.05 -10.70
C GLY A 33 8.76 5.25 -12.20
N ILE A 34 8.45 4.20 -12.94
CA ILE A 34 8.34 4.29 -14.39
C ILE A 34 6.97 3.77 -14.81
N LYS A 35 6.21 4.65 -15.43
CA LYS A 35 4.93 4.34 -16.06
C LYS A 35 5.17 3.70 -17.42
N TYR A 36 4.54 2.55 -17.63
CA TYR A 36 4.47 1.86 -18.89
C TYR A 36 3.01 1.59 -19.26
N ARG A 37 2.75 1.46 -20.56
CA ARG A 37 1.47 0.95 -21.07
C ARG A 37 1.65 -0.49 -21.52
N ASN A 38 0.72 -1.36 -21.13
CA ASN A 38 0.72 -2.73 -21.59
C ASN A 38 0.80 -2.80 -23.12
N TYR A 39 1.64 -3.72 -23.62
CA TYR A 39 1.88 -3.95 -25.05
C TYR A 39 2.44 -2.75 -25.84
N ASN A 40 2.88 -1.68 -25.20
CA ASN A 40 3.56 -0.56 -25.84
C ASN A 40 4.94 -0.33 -25.20
N SER A 41 5.98 -0.93 -25.80
CA SER A 41 7.37 -0.78 -25.35
C SER A 41 7.95 0.61 -25.58
N ASP A 42 7.30 1.42 -26.42
CA ASP A 42 7.79 2.76 -26.79
C ASP A 42 7.29 3.83 -25.81
N PHE A 43 6.31 3.50 -24.96
CA PHE A 43 5.78 4.39 -23.93
C PHE A 43 6.44 4.11 -22.58
N SER A 44 7.33 5.00 -22.17
CA SER A 44 7.93 5.02 -20.84
C SER A 44 7.97 6.46 -20.34
N GLU A 45 7.33 6.71 -19.20
CA GLU A 45 7.30 8.02 -18.56
C GLU A 45 7.78 7.89 -17.11
N LYS A 46 8.63 8.81 -16.67
CA LYS A 46 9.00 8.88 -15.26
C LYS A 46 7.87 9.50 -14.48
N ILE A 47 7.52 8.88 -13.36
CA ILE A 47 6.43 9.35 -12.52
C ILE A 47 6.88 9.46 -11.06
N ASN A 48 6.17 10.29 -10.31
CA ASN A 48 6.38 10.38 -8.86
C ASN A 48 5.17 9.83 -8.12
N ILE A 49 5.43 8.90 -7.20
CA ILE A 49 4.42 8.31 -6.34
C ILE A 49 4.75 8.64 -4.89
N GLN A 50 3.84 9.31 -4.20
CA GLN A 50 4.00 9.63 -2.79
C GLN A 50 2.96 8.90 -1.94
N LEU A 51 3.41 8.23 -0.89
CA LEU A 51 2.57 7.61 0.12
C LEU A 51 2.65 8.43 1.40
N ILE A 52 1.50 8.96 1.85
CA ILE A 52 1.40 9.77 3.06
C ILE A 52 0.32 9.17 3.97
N GLY A 53 0.70 8.76 5.17
CA GLY A 53 -0.23 8.20 6.14
C GLY A 53 0.45 7.46 7.27
N THR A 54 -0.16 6.36 7.69
CA THR A 54 0.31 5.50 8.77
C THR A 54 0.65 4.13 8.23
N ARG A 55 1.87 3.68 8.53
CA ARG A 55 2.33 2.31 8.28
C ARG A 55 2.31 1.52 9.57
N LEU A 56 1.69 0.35 9.55
CA LEU A 56 1.71 -0.59 10.66
C LEU A 56 2.70 -1.70 10.34
N ASN A 57 3.85 -1.68 11.03
CA ASN A 57 4.82 -2.77 10.90
C ASN A 57 4.26 -4.03 11.53
N LYS A 58 4.31 -5.17 10.83
CA LYS A 58 3.92 -6.46 11.39
C LYS A 58 5.08 -7.45 11.35
N LEU A 59 5.51 -7.89 12.52
CA LEU A 59 6.69 -8.76 12.67
C LEU A 59 6.64 -10.10 11.88
N TYR A 60 5.45 -10.58 11.52
CA TYR A 60 5.24 -11.88 10.84
C TYR A 60 4.29 -11.81 9.63
N LYS A 61 3.94 -10.61 9.18
CA LYS A 61 3.02 -10.39 8.05
C LYS A 61 3.50 -9.18 7.27
N SER A 62 3.00 -9.02 6.06
CA SER A 62 3.25 -7.82 5.28
C SER A 62 2.72 -6.59 6.01
N ASP A 63 3.47 -5.50 5.92
CA ASP A 63 3.11 -4.23 6.52
C ASP A 63 1.81 -3.71 5.93
N GLU A 64 1.00 -3.06 6.77
CA GLU A 64 -0.21 -2.39 6.32
C GLU A 64 0.04 -0.90 6.17
N PHE A 65 -0.63 -0.27 5.21
CA PHE A 65 -0.64 1.17 5.04
C PHE A 65 -2.06 1.71 5.01
N TYR A 66 -2.26 2.88 5.61
CA TYR A 66 -3.50 3.64 5.59
C TYR A 66 -3.19 5.11 5.39
N GLY A 67 -3.80 5.74 4.41
CA GLY A 67 -3.57 7.16 4.17
C GLY A 67 -4.02 7.60 2.80
N LYS A 68 -3.13 8.31 2.10
CA LYS A 68 -3.33 8.75 0.73
C LYS A 68 -2.14 8.41 -0.13
N ILE A 69 -2.42 8.20 -1.41
CA ILE A 69 -1.40 8.07 -2.47
C ILE A 69 -1.54 9.28 -3.39
N ILE A 70 -0.42 9.85 -3.79
CA ILE A 70 -0.35 10.92 -4.78
C ILE A 70 0.42 10.37 -5.97
N ILE A 71 -0.16 10.40 -7.16
CA ILE A 71 0.48 9.94 -8.40
C ILE A 71 0.47 11.11 -9.38
N ASP A 72 1.65 11.56 -9.79
CA ASP A 72 1.84 12.72 -10.69
C ASP A 72 1.04 13.98 -10.26
N GLY A 73 0.93 14.18 -8.94
CA GLY A 73 0.20 15.30 -8.34
C GLY A 73 -1.30 15.08 -8.12
N VAL A 74 -1.87 13.98 -8.63
CA VAL A 74 -3.28 13.61 -8.37
C VAL A 74 -3.39 12.88 -7.04
N GLU A 75 -4.24 13.37 -6.15
CA GLU A 75 -4.43 12.84 -4.80
C GLU A 75 -5.59 11.84 -4.72
N TYR A 76 -5.29 10.64 -4.24
CA TYR A 76 -6.27 9.61 -3.91
C TYR A 76 -6.26 9.36 -2.41
N SER A 77 -7.38 9.67 -1.75
CA SER A 77 -7.51 9.65 -0.29
C SER A 77 -8.08 8.33 0.23
N LYS A 78 -7.93 8.08 1.53
CA LYS A 78 -8.52 6.91 2.24
C LYS A 78 -8.08 5.56 1.65
N ILE A 79 -6.86 5.52 1.13
CA ILE A 79 -6.21 4.32 0.61
C ILE A 79 -5.87 3.41 1.78
N LYS A 80 -6.08 2.12 1.57
CA LYS A 80 -5.75 1.07 2.53
C LYS A 80 -5.08 -0.08 1.77
N ILE A 81 -3.83 -0.35 2.12
CA ILE A 81 -3.03 -1.42 1.52
C ILE A 81 -2.82 -2.49 2.60
N LYS A 82 -3.33 -3.70 2.34
CA LYS A 82 -3.20 -4.86 3.21
C LYS A 82 -2.76 -6.08 2.42
N PRO A 83 -1.48 -6.14 2.03
CA PRO A 83 -1.02 -7.19 1.14
C PRO A 83 -1.36 -8.56 1.72
N ASP A 84 -1.90 -9.43 0.87
CA ASP A 84 -2.20 -10.80 1.24
C ASP A 84 -0.91 -11.64 1.33
N LYS A 85 -1.03 -12.97 1.34
CA LYS A 85 0.14 -13.86 1.41
C LYS A 85 1.05 -13.78 0.18
N ASP A 86 0.50 -13.33 -0.95
CA ASP A 86 1.21 -13.16 -2.22
C ASP A 86 1.70 -11.70 -2.39
N ASN A 87 1.57 -10.89 -1.33
CA ASN A 87 1.86 -9.46 -1.28
C ASN A 87 1.14 -8.60 -2.34
N GLN A 88 -0.09 -9.00 -2.67
CA GLN A 88 -0.96 -8.25 -3.57
C GLN A 88 -2.17 -7.71 -2.79
N GLU A 89 -2.74 -6.62 -3.27
CA GLU A 89 -4.00 -6.07 -2.75
C GLU A 89 -4.73 -5.29 -3.86
N ILE A 90 -6.06 -5.28 -3.82
CA ILE A 90 -6.86 -4.43 -4.69
C ILE A 90 -6.78 -2.99 -4.16
N LEU A 91 -6.35 -2.07 -5.02
CA LEU A 91 -6.23 -0.67 -4.67
C LEU A 91 -7.59 0.02 -4.83
N THR A 92 -8.21 0.37 -3.70
CA THR A 92 -9.44 1.17 -3.66
C THR A 92 -9.15 2.49 -2.96
N GLY A 93 -9.63 3.60 -3.53
CA GLY A 93 -9.42 4.94 -2.99
C GLY A 93 -10.61 5.85 -3.23
N PHE A 94 -10.68 6.92 -2.45
CA PHE A 94 -11.62 8.02 -2.65
C PHE A 94 -11.02 9.02 -3.63
N VAL A 95 -11.65 9.19 -4.79
CA VAL A 95 -11.25 10.13 -5.84
C VAL A 95 -11.97 11.45 -5.57
N GLN A 96 -11.23 12.49 -5.18
CA GLN A 96 -11.84 13.77 -4.78
C GLN A 96 -12.60 14.45 -5.93
N GLU A 97 -12.13 14.31 -7.17
CA GLU A 97 -12.71 14.96 -8.35
C GLU A 97 -14.15 14.53 -8.64
N ILE A 98 -14.45 13.24 -8.46
CA ILE A 98 -15.79 12.66 -8.68
C ILE A 98 -16.55 12.42 -7.38
N GLY A 99 -15.90 12.55 -6.22
CA GLY A 99 -16.52 12.39 -4.90
C GLY A 99 -16.94 10.95 -4.57
N GLU A 100 -16.34 9.95 -5.22
CA GLU A 100 -16.70 8.53 -5.09
C GLU A 100 -15.51 7.65 -4.70
N PHE A 101 -15.82 6.46 -4.18
CA PHE A 101 -14.83 5.39 -4.00
C PHE A 101 -14.72 4.59 -5.29
N GLU A 102 -13.51 4.50 -5.81
CA GLU A 102 -13.21 3.74 -7.03
C GLU A 102 -12.21 2.63 -6.77
N THR A 103 -12.36 1.55 -7.51
CA THR A 103 -11.31 0.55 -7.65
C THR A 103 -10.32 1.08 -8.69
N LEU A 104 -9.15 1.49 -8.21
CA LEU A 104 -8.10 2.11 -9.01
C LEU A 104 -7.25 1.05 -9.72
N GLY A 105 -7.13 -0.14 -9.14
CA GLY A 105 -6.39 -1.24 -9.72
C GLY A 105 -5.91 -2.26 -8.70
N ALA A 106 -4.69 -2.75 -8.88
CA ALA A 106 -4.02 -3.67 -7.96
C ALA A 106 -2.61 -3.15 -7.63
N ILE A 107 -2.17 -3.40 -6.41
CA ILE A 107 -0.80 -3.12 -5.97
C ILE A 107 -0.12 -4.42 -5.56
N PHE A 108 1.10 -4.60 -6.05
CA PHE A 108 2.02 -5.67 -5.67
C PHE A 108 3.15 -5.01 -4.90
N THR A 109 3.51 -5.52 -3.74
CA THR A 109 4.53 -4.92 -2.89
C THR A 109 5.46 -5.98 -2.34
N ASN A 110 6.60 -5.57 -1.79
CA ASN A 110 7.32 -6.41 -0.86
C ASN A 110 6.71 -6.33 0.56
N SER A 111 7.21 -7.16 1.49
CA SER A 111 6.65 -7.29 2.85
C SER A 111 6.75 -6.02 3.70
N ASN A 112 7.63 -5.09 3.34
CA ASN A 112 7.92 -3.88 4.10
C ASN A 112 7.58 -2.60 3.34
N LEU A 113 6.74 -2.67 2.29
CA LEU A 113 6.27 -1.52 1.50
C LEU A 113 7.40 -0.59 1.02
N THR A 114 8.59 -1.12 0.74
CA THR A 114 9.71 -0.31 0.19
C THR A 114 9.82 -0.41 -1.32
N GLU A 115 9.20 -1.41 -1.92
CA GLU A 115 9.15 -1.64 -3.36
C GLU A 115 7.73 -2.07 -3.71
N PHE A 116 7.19 -1.52 -4.78
CA PHE A 116 5.88 -1.89 -5.27
C PHE A 116 5.76 -1.70 -6.78
N CYS A 117 4.75 -2.35 -7.33
CA CYS A 117 4.27 -2.20 -8.69
C CYS A 117 2.76 -1.96 -8.59
N ILE A 118 2.26 -0.92 -9.24
CA ILE A 118 0.82 -0.62 -9.27
C ILE A 118 0.32 -0.86 -10.69
N GLN A 119 -0.59 -1.80 -10.82
CA GLN A 119 -1.39 -1.95 -12.02
C GLN A 119 -2.64 -1.09 -11.89
N TRP A 120 -2.84 -0.16 -12.81
CA TRP A 120 -3.94 0.80 -12.79
C TRP A 120 -4.96 0.51 -13.88
N PHE A 121 -6.23 0.61 -13.52
CA PHE A 121 -7.33 0.33 -14.42
C PHE A 121 -7.69 1.64 -15.14
N GLU A 122 -7.50 1.69 -16.46
CA GLU A 122 -8.05 2.76 -17.29
C GLU A 122 -9.55 2.48 -17.50
N VAL A 123 -10.39 3.48 -17.26
CA VAL A 123 -11.82 3.40 -17.58
C VAL A 123 -11.97 3.81 -19.03
N SER A 124 -12.09 2.84 -19.93
CA SER A 124 -12.59 3.10 -21.28
C SER A 124 -14.10 3.35 -21.22
N ASP A 125 -14.57 4.44 -21.85
CA ASP A 125 -15.97 4.89 -21.87
C ASP A 125 -16.98 3.72 -21.89
N GLY A 126 -17.60 3.45 -20.73
CA GLY A 126 -18.74 2.54 -20.61
C GLY A 126 -18.51 1.26 -19.81
N GLU A 127 -17.27 0.84 -19.54
CA GLU A 127 -16.99 -0.39 -18.78
C GLU A 127 -15.89 -0.16 -17.73
N LYS A 128 -16.26 -0.16 -16.45
CA LYS A 128 -15.32 -0.13 -15.30
C LYS A 128 -14.69 -1.51 -15.06
N PHE A 129 -14.17 -2.14 -16.10
CA PHE A 129 -13.51 -3.45 -16.01
C PHE A 129 -12.04 -3.33 -16.41
N TRP A 130 -11.19 -4.02 -15.66
CA TRP A 130 -9.78 -4.18 -16.03
C TRP A 130 -9.67 -4.78 -17.43
N SER A 131 -8.95 -4.08 -18.32
CA SER A 131 -8.54 -4.62 -19.61
C SER A 131 -7.03 -4.89 -19.57
N SER A 132 -6.65 -6.13 -19.90
CA SER A 132 -5.24 -6.48 -20.10
C SER A 132 -4.59 -5.70 -21.25
N VAL A 133 -5.39 -5.15 -22.17
CA VAL A 133 -4.95 -4.55 -23.43
C VAL A 133 -4.42 -3.12 -23.28
N ASP A 134 -4.94 -2.33 -22.31
CA ASP A 134 -4.60 -0.90 -22.13
C ASP A 134 -4.20 -0.52 -20.69
N GLY A 135 -3.88 -1.49 -19.84
CA GLY A 135 -3.50 -1.23 -18.45
C GLY A 135 -2.22 -0.38 -18.32
N LEU A 136 -2.24 0.60 -17.41
CA LEU A 136 -1.04 1.32 -16.98
C LEU A 136 -0.36 0.55 -15.86
N ILE A 137 0.95 0.41 -15.94
CA ILE A 137 1.78 -0.23 -14.91
C ILE A 137 2.78 0.82 -14.43
N TYR A 138 2.87 0.96 -13.12
CA TYR A 138 3.68 1.94 -12.41
C TYR A 138 4.64 1.26 -11.45
#